data_AF-A0A0P7BE06-F1
#
_entry.id   AF-A0A0P7BE06-F1
#
_cell.length_a   1.000
_cell.length_b   1.000
_cell.length_c   1.000
_cell.angle_alpha   90.00
_cell.angle_beta   90.00
_cell.angle_gamma   90.00
#
_symmetry.space_group_name_H-M   'P 1'
#
loop_
_entity.id
_entity.type
_entity.pdbx_description
1 polymer ?
#
loop_
_entity_poly.entity_id
_entity_poly.type
_entity_poly.pdbx_seq_one_letter_code
_entity_poly.pdbx_strand_id
1 'polypeptide(L)'
;MSLSPPPSTSRHPARSSVWAGKWKLYIIPVIMTGLLLQLLFLGNMSYIFGLLFKSSSRMHNIKILAVDLDGGDVGRALSTAYTSLKSNEFPTVEFGSPSKYPTPDALREAVCKHGYWGAVYTHSGASDRLLATIEGDNTTAYNTSDAMTYIYNGAYYPAVVSSIKGSLQSLTSVASNVYPFASSDAMKAVNMTNPASASALLNPFQATAWDIMPTNQGVRILLNTISMVMPILMQFFFQMGLNGITDGAKVLESQSKRDVYIFRLLSGKIYTFISALGMTGYFWAFREDWGVSAGQFFQTWMCLWFYMDINYNVVDTLIGTVIPMQFFAFFLLTWIITNIGSTIYPFDLTPGFYHWAWALPSHNIWLLLVNIWSSGCRTQLDVTLPILFSWWTVVHCTSAWSVRRRCLMAEAAAHPEKSADDFARYSTEQTQQSQQFVLERMSSQGSRLAENDRGSDSYDLEANRVGETIPHGDDSRTVVNIATATQERDTTKA
;
A
#
# COMPACT_ATOMS: atom_id res chain seq x y z
N MET A 1 -28.74 46.01 -15.25
CA MET A 1 -29.20 44.60 -15.25
C MET A 1 -29.37 44.15 -13.82
N SER A 2 -30.53 43.61 -13.44
CA SER A 2 -30.69 42.95 -12.15
C SER A 2 -30.03 41.57 -12.20
N LEU A 3 -29.10 41.30 -11.28
CA LEU A 3 -28.39 40.01 -11.18
C LEU A 3 -29.27 38.86 -10.65
N SER A 4 -30.49 39.16 -10.23
CA SER A 4 -31.47 38.20 -9.71
C SER A 4 -32.50 37.81 -10.78
N PRO A 5 -32.77 36.50 -10.98
CA PRO A 5 -33.91 36.05 -11.79
C PRO A 5 -35.24 36.42 -11.11
N PRO A 6 -36.34 36.55 -11.87
CA PRO A 6 -37.65 36.90 -11.32
C PRO A 6 -38.16 35.85 -10.31
N PRO A 7 -38.94 36.25 -9.29
CA PRO A 7 -39.44 35.34 -8.27
C PRO A 7 -40.36 34.28 -8.87
N SER A 8 -40.01 33.00 -8.71
CA SER A 8 -40.75 31.87 -9.30
C SER A 8 -42.02 31.54 -8.52
N THR A 9 -43.16 31.53 -9.20
CA THR A 9 -44.48 31.16 -8.66
C THR A 9 -44.63 29.67 -8.31
N SER A 10 -43.72 28.82 -8.78
CA SER A 10 -43.74 27.35 -8.59
C SER A 10 -43.10 26.85 -7.27
N ARG A 11 -42.64 27.74 -6.39
CA ARG A 11 -42.03 27.36 -5.10
C ARG A 11 -43.08 27.32 -3.99
N HIS A 12 -43.44 26.10 -3.55
CA HIS A 12 -44.32 25.90 -2.41
C HIS A 12 -43.54 25.75 -1.09
N PRO A 13 -44.00 26.34 0.03
CA PRO A 13 -43.33 26.22 1.32
C PRO A 13 -43.39 24.79 1.86
N ALA A 14 -42.42 24.40 2.69
CA ALA A 14 -42.28 23.03 3.21
C ALA A 14 -43.48 22.51 4.03
N ARG A 15 -44.33 23.41 4.55
CA ARG A 15 -45.59 23.09 5.25
C ARG A 15 -46.81 22.91 4.33
N SER A 16 -46.66 23.10 3.01
CA SER A 16 -47.76 22.92 2.04
C SER A 16 -48.09 21.43 1.82
N SER A 17 -49.33 21.17 1.38
CA SER A 17 -49.81 19.83 1.01
C SER A 17 -48.95 19.15 -0.07
N VAL A 18 -48.27 19.92 -0.93
CA VAL A 18 -47.36 19.43 -1.98
C VAL A 18 -46.14 18.68 -1.40
N TRP A 19 -45.70 19.07 -0.20
CA TRP A 19 -44.56 18.49 0.54
C TRP A 19 -44.98 17.59 1.72
N ALA A 20 -46.25 17.64 2.13
CA ALA A 20 -46.81 16.73 3.13
C ALA A 20 -46.57 15.26 2.72
N GLY A 21 -46.12 14.43 3.67
CA GLY A 21 -45.75 13.04 3.43
C GLY A 21 -44.41 12.82 2.69
N LYS A 22 -43.99 13.73 1.80
CA LYS A 22 -42.74 13.61 1.03
C LYS A 22 -41.45 13.83 1.85
N TRP A 23 -41.55 14.32 3.08
CA TRP A 23 -40.40 14.51 3.97
C TRP A 23 -39.53 13.26 4.13
N LYS A 24 -40.15 12.06 4.17
CA LYS A 24 -39.41 10.79 4.24
C LYS A 24 -38.50 10.53 3.04
N LEU A 25 -38.84 11.04 1.85
CA LEU A 25 -38.08 10.83 0.61
C LEU A 25 -36.77 11.63 0.55
N TYR A 26 -36.62 12.71 1.34
CA TYR A 26 -35.38 13.49 1.36
C TYR A 26 -34.71 13.56 2.75
N ILE A 27 -35.47 13.63 3.84
CA ILE A 27 -34.89 13.63 5.20
C ILE A 27 -34.22 12.29 5.52
N ILE A 28 -34.83 11.15 5.18
CA ILE A 28 -34.23 9.84 5.50
C ILE A 28 -32.93 9.63 4.73
N PRO A 29 -32.84 9.83 3.39
CA PRO A 29 -31.57 9.75 2.68
C PRO A 29 -30.51 10.73 3.18
N VAL A 30 -30.87 11.95 3.57
CA VAL A 30 -29.92 12.92 4.16
C VAL A 30 -29.38 12.44 5.50
N ILE A 31 -30.24 11.95 6.41
CA ILE A 31 -29.81 11.38 7.70
C ILE A 31 -28.93 10.15 7.49
N MET A 32 -29.34 9.23 6.61
CA MET A 32 -28.56 8.03 6.30
C MET A 32 -27.19 8.37 5.67
N THR A 33 -27.13 9.36 4.78
CA THR A 33 -25.86 9.86 4.23
C THR A 33 -24.98 10.46 5.33
N GLY A 34 -25.57 11.23 6.25
CA GLY A 34 -24.87 11.77 7.42
C GLY A 34 -24.28 10.67 8.31
N LEU A 35 -25.07 9.65 8.64
CA LEU A 35 -24.62 8.50 9.44
C LEU A 35 -23.52 7.69 8.72
N LEU A 36 -23.67 7.43 7.42
CA LEU A 36 -22.66 6.76 6.61
C LEU A 36 -21.34 7.55 6.57
N LEU A 37 -21.40 8.89 6.47
CA LEU A 37 -20.21 9.73 6.56
C LEU A 37 -19.56 9.67 7.95
N GLN A 38 -20.33 9.70 9.04
CA GLN A 38 -19.77 9.56 10.39
C GLN A 38 -19.07 8.21 10.58
N LEU A 39 -19.66 7.10 10.10
CA LEU A 39 -19.03 5.79 10.13
C LEU A 39 -17.79 5.71 9.23
N LEU A 40 -17.81 6.36 8.06
CA LEU A 40 -16.65 6.47 7.16
C LEU A 40 -15.48 7.20 7.82
N PHE A 41 -15.73 8.36 8.43
CA PHE A 41 -14.70 9.13 9.13
C PHE A 41 -14.20 8.39 10.37
N LEU A 42 -15.09 7.76 11.15
CA LEU A 42 -14.71 6.93 12.29
C LEU A 42 -13.78 5.80 11.85
N GLY A 43 -14.15 5.01 10.84
CA GLY A 43 -13.32 3.90 10.34
C GLY A 43 -11.96 4.35 9.81
N ASN A 44 -11.94 5.41 8.98
CA ASN A 44 -10.70 5.95 8.40
C ASN A 44 -9.77 6.56 9.46
N MET A 45 -10.31 7.27 10.46
CA MET A 45 -9.50 7.80 11.55
C MET A 45 -9.03 6.68 12.48
N SER A 46 -9.90 5.73 12.84
CA SER A 46 -9.48 4.54 13.62
C SER A 46 -8.37 3.74 12.92
N TYR A 47 -8.34 3.69 11.58
CA TYR A 47 -7.23 3.10 10.83
C TYR A 47 -5.91 3.87 11.01
N ILE A 48 -5.89 5.20 10.81
CA ILE A 48 -4.67 6.02 11.01
C ILE A 48 -4.20 6.00 12.47
N PHE A 49 -5.11 6.24 13.42
CA PHE A 49 -4.75 6.23 14.84
C PHE A 49 -4.32 4.84 15.31
N GLY A 50 -4.92 3.76 14.79
CA GLY A 50 -4.53 2.38 15.08
C GLY A 50 -3.15 1.99 14.52
N LEU A 51 -2.79 2.46 13.33
CA LEU A 51 -1.44 2.32 12.76
C LEU A 51 -0.35 2.89 13.69
N LEU A 52 -0.59 4.07 14.25
CA LEU A 52 0.35 4.77 15.15
C LEU A 52 0.20 4.35 16.63
N PHE A 53 -0.85 3.63 17.00
CA PHE A 53 -1.19 3.36 18.40
C PHE A 53 -0.07 2.60 19.12
N LYS A 54 0.50 3.21 20.17
CA LYS A 54 1.67 2.71 20.92
C LYS A 54 2.93 2.51 20.06
N SER A 55 3.17 3.34 19.05
CA SER A 55 4.43 3.32 18.27
C SER A 55 5.66 3.46 19.16
N SER A 56 5.64 4.36 20.15
CA SER A 56 6.74 4.55 21.11
C SER A 56 7.13 3.26 21.84
N SER A 57 6.15 2.46 22.31
CA SER A 57 6.46 1.20 23.03
C SER A 57 6.96 0.08 22.12
N ARG A 58 7.06 0.32 20.81
CA ARG A 58 7.63 -0.61 19.81
C ARG A 58 8.96 -0.10 19.25
N MET A 59 9.53 0.96 19.84
CA MET A 59 10.85 1.46 19.44
C MET A 59 11.94 0.39 19.54
N HIS A 60 11.82 -0.59 20.44
CA HIS A 60 12.73 -1.74 20.51
C HIS A 60 12.81 -2.58 19.21
N ASN A 61 11.82 -2.51 18.30
CA ASN A 61 11.91 -3.15 16.98
C ASN A 61 12.91 -2.45 16.04
N ILE A 62 13.20 -1.16 16.30
CA ILE A 62 14.19 -0.39 15.55
C ILE A 62 15.59 -0.84 15.97
N LYS A 63 16.39 -1.28 15.00
CA LYS A 63 17.76 -1.75 15.22
C LYS A 63 18.80 -0.68 14.92
N ILE A 64 19.71 -0.47 15.87
CA ILE A 64 20.89 0.38 15.73
C ILE A 64 22.14 -0.50 15.88
N LEU A 65 23.09 -0.38 14.97
CA LEU A 65 24.36 -1.13 15.03
C LEU A 65 25.40 -0.36 15.85
N ALA A 66 25.90 -0.92 16.95
CA ALA A 66 27.06 -0.38 17.67
C ALA A 66 28.31 -1.20 17.34
N VAL A 67 29.44 -0.57 17.01
CA VAL A 67 30.72 -1.26 16.81
C VAL A 67 31.82 -0.54 17.57
N ASP A 68 32.58 -1.28 18.37
CA ASP A 68 33.72 -0.73 19.09
C ASP A 68 35.02 -0.97 18.30
N LEU A 69 35.47 0.02 17.53
CA LEU A 69 36.76 -0.05 16.79
C LEU A 69 37.96 0.35 17.66
N ASP A 70 37.70 0.80 18.88
CA ASP A 70 38.69 1.21 19.87
C ASP A 70 39.13 0.04 20.75
N GLY A 71 38.17 -0.79 21.17
CA GLY A 71 38.39 -1.93 22.07
C GLY A 71 38.66 -1.51 23.53
N GLY A 72 38.44 -0.24 23.84
CA GLY A 72 38.80 0.40 25.10
C GLY A 72 37.60 0.95 25.89
N ASP A 73 37.92 1.83 26.84
CA ASP A 73 37.00 2.35 27.85
C ASP A 73 35.85 3.19 27.28
N VAL A 74 36.07 3.87 26.14
CA VAL A 74 35.00 4.57 25.39
C VAL A 74 33.96 3.56 24.86
N GLY A 75 34.40 2.38 24.40
CA GLY A 75 33.53 1.27 24.00
C GLY A 75 32.82 0.60 25.19
N ARG A 76 33.52 0.43 26.32
CA ARG A 76 32.93 -0.04 27.58
C ARG A 76 31.84 0.94 28.08
N ALA A 77 32.08 2.24 27.98
CA ALA A 77 31.11 3.28 28.34
C ALA A 77 29.86 3.24 27.44
N LEU A 78 30.02 3.01 26.13
CA LEU A 78 28.92 2.85 25.18
C LEU A 78 28.01 1.64 25.51
N SER A 79 28.60 0.49 25.83
CA SER A 79 27.83 -0.71 26.22
C SER A 79 27.12 -0.56 27.57
N THR A 80 27.76 0.12 28.52
CA THR A 80 27.16 0.45 29.83
C THR A 80 26.00 1.44 29.67
N ALA A 81 26.15 2.47 28.83
CA ALA A 81 25.10 3.44 28.54
C ALA A 81 23.86 2.81 27.90
N TYR A 82 24.04 1.87 26.96
CA TYR A 82 22.89 1.12 26.42
C TYR A 82 22.20 0.29 27.50
N THR A 83 22.95 -0.35 28.39
CA THR A 83 22.38 -1.13 29.49
C THR A 83 21.47 -0.29 30.40
N SER A 84 21.84 0.97 30.65
CA SER A 84 21.02 1.93 31.41
C SER A 84 19.80 2.48 30.63
N LEU A 85 19.87 2.57 29.30
CA LEU A 85 18.80 3.12 28.45
C LEU A 85 17.82 2.06 27.91
N LYS A 86 18.20 0.78 27.98
CA LYS A 86 17.46 -0.35 27.41
C LYS A 86 16.04 -0.44 27.98
N SER A 87 15.06 -0.16 27.13
CA SER A 87 13.63 -0.21 27.44
C SER A 87 12.82 -0.51 26.18
N ASN A 88 11.53 -0.79 26.32
CA ASN A 88 10.64 -0.97 25.16
C ASN A 88 10.48 0.30 24.30
N GLU A 89 10.80 1.46 24.88
CA GLU A 89 10.69 2.80 24.27
C GLU A 89 12.02 3.28 23.66
N PHE A 90 13.08 2.50 23.78
CA PHE A 90 14.40 2.78 23.20
C PHE A 90 14.71 1.79 22.05
N PRO A 91 15.40 2.20 20.97
CA PRO A 91 15.88 1.28 19.95
C PRO A 91 16.74 0.13 20.50
N THR A 92 16.63 -1.06 19.91
CA THR A 92 17.55 -2.15 20.22
C THR A 92 18.91 -1.85 19.61
N VAL A 93 19.93 -1.76 20.46
CA VAL A 93 21.33 -1.64 20.04
C VAL A 93 21.93 -3.04 19.93
N GLU A 94 22.36 -3.41 18.72
CA GLU A 94 23.06 -4.67 18.43
C GLU A 94 24.56 -4.38 18.33
N PHE A 95 25.37 -5.03 19.17
CA PHE A 95 26.83 -4.86 19.16
C PHE A 95 27.45 -5.78 18.11
N GLY A 96 28.01 -5.18 17.05
CA GLY A 96 28.71 -5.85 15.97
C GLY A 96 30.20 -6.03 16.26
N SER A 97 30.79 -7.12 15.79
CA SER A 97 32.24 -7.33 15.86
C SER A 97 32.97 -6.44 14.85
N PRO A 98 34.11 -5.81 15.23
CA PRO A 98 34.98 -5.08 14.30
C PRO A 98 35.47 -5.92 13.12
N SER A 99 35.59 -7.24 13.29
CA SER A 99 35.95 -8.16 12.19
C SER A 99 34.94 -8.18 11.04
N LYS A 100 33.65 -7.92 11.33
CA LYS A 100 32.57 -7.86 10.33
C LYS A 100 32.35 -6.44 9.79
N TYR A 101 32.70 -5.43 10.58
CA TYR A 101 32.51 -4.01 10.25
C TYR A 101 33.80 -3.22 10.52
N PRO A 102 34.89 -3.47 9.76
CA PRO A 102 36.22 -2.93 10.08
C PRO A 102 36.40 -1.46 9.70
N THR A 103 35.51 -0.90 8.88
CA THR A 103 35.61 0.49 8.38
C THR A 103 34.29 1.25 8.58
N PRO A 104 34.34 2.58 8.76
CA PRO A 104 33.13 3.41 8.84
C PRO A 104 32.18 3.25 7.63
N ASP A 105 32.73 3.02 6.42
CA ASP A 105 31.92 2.75 5.23
C ASP A 105 31.17 1.42 5.30
N ALA A 106 31.71 0.38 5.95
CA ALA A 106 30.99 -0.87 6.18
C ALA A 106 29.80 -0.67 7.13
N LEU A 107 29.89 0.24 8.11
CA LEU A 107 28.76 0.63 8.95
C LEU A 107 27.74 1.48 8.19
N ARG A 108 28.20 2.40 7.33
CA ARG A 108 27.32 3.15 6.41
C ARG A 108 26.54 2.21 5.50
N GLU A 109 27.19 1.17 4.96
CA GLU A 109 26.53 0.13 4.16
C GLU A 109 25.59 -0.75 4.99
N ALA A 110 25.88 -0.97 6.29
CA ALA A 110 24.96 -1.63 7.20
C ALA A 110 23.66 -0.83 7.38
N VAL A 111 23.75 0.49 7.63
CA VAL A 111 22.59 1.40 7.71
C VAL A 111 21.86 1.49 6.37
N CYS A 112 22.58 1.53 5.25
CA CYS A 112 21.94 1.60 3.94
C CYS A 112 21.25 0.31 3.52
N LYS A 113 21.91 -0.85 3.58
CA LYS A 113 21.41 -2.08 2.92
C LYS A 113 20.93 -3.16 3.88
N HIS A 114 21.43 -3.19 5.11
CA HIS A 114 21.25 -4.32 6.03
C HIS A 114 20.15 -4.12 7.08
N GLY A 115 19.20 -3.21 6.83
CA GLY A 115 18.00 -3.02 7.64
C GLY A 115 18.17 -2.18 8.91
N TYR A 116 19.41 -1.84 9.31
CA TYR A 116 19.64 -0.94 10.44
C TYR A 116 19.12 0.47 10.15
N TRP A 117 18.68 1.15 11.20
CA TRP A 117 18.13 2.50 11.14
C TRP A 117 19.14 3.59 11.48
N GLY A 118 20.22 3.19 12.15
CA GLY A 118 21.41 3.99 12.39
C GLY A 118 22.55 3.11 12.90
N ALA A 119 23.71 3.70 13.07
CA ALA A 119 24.87 3.04 13.67
C ALA A 119 25.63 3.99 14.59
N VAL A 120 26.43 3.45 15.50
CA VAL A 120 27.39 4.18 16.36
C VAL A 120 28.71 3.44 16.31
N TYR A 121 29.82 4.16 16.18
CA TYR A 121 31.14 3.57 16.35
C TYR A 121 32.10 4.47 17.12
N THR A 122 32.95 3.84 17.91
CA THR A 122 34.13 4.46 18.52
C THR A 122 35.25 4.55 17.48
N HIS A 123 36.10 5.57 17.57
CA HIS A 123 37.28 5.69 16.71
C HIS A 123 38.45 4.94 17.34
N SER A 124 39.32 4.33 16.53
CA SER A 124 40.48 3.60 17.04
C SER A 124 41.45 4.51 17.83
N GLY A 125 41.91 4.03 18.99
CA GLY A 125 42.77 4.78 19.91
C GLY A 125 42.10 5.97 20.60
N ALA A 126 40.76 6.02 20.62
CA ALA A 126 40.00 7.08 21.30
C ALA A 126 40.20 7.04 22.81
N SER A 127 40.20 5.85 23.42
CA SER A 127 40.46 5.69 24.86
C SER A 127 41.88 6.12 25.23
N ASP A 128 42.88 5.69 24.45
CA ASP A 128 44.28 6.05 24.71
C ASP A 128 44.52 7.57 24.59
N ARG A 129 43.96 8.20 23.54
CA ARG A 129 44.02 9.67 23.37
C ARG A 129 43.39 10.41 24.54
N LEU A 130 42.24 9.94 25.01
CA LEU A 130 41.51 10.55 26.12
C LEU A 130 42.23 10.36 27.46
N LEU A 131 42.73 9.15 27.73
CA LEU A 131 43.46 8.85 28.97
C LEU A 131 44.76 9.66 29.06
N ALA A 132 45.55 9.75 27.99
CA ALA A 132 46.77 10.56 27.94
C ALA A 132 46.51 12.07 28.16
N THR A 133 45.33 12.58 27.78
CA THR A 133 44.92 13.96 28.13
C THR A 133 44.51 14.09 29.61
N ILE A 134 43.87 13.06 30.19
CA ILE A 134 43.49 13.04 31.61
C ILE A 134 44.72 12.89 32.53
N GLU A 135 45.73 12.12 32.12
CA GLU A 135 47.03 12.02 32.79
C GLU A 135 47.80 13.35 32.72
N GLY A 136 47.57 14.13 31.67
CA GLY A 136 48.16 15.46 31.45
C GLY A 136 49.44 15.46 30.62
N ASP A 137 49.84 14.30 30.07
CA ASP A 137 51.01 14.14 29.22
C ASP A 137 50.85 14.82 27.85
N ASN A 138 49.61 14.96 27.37
CA ASN A 138 49.33 15.62 26.10
C ASN A 138 49.05 17.13 26.27
N THR A 139 49.93 17.97 25.72
CA THR A 139 49.81 19.44 25.72
C THR A 139 49.01 20.01 24.54
N THR A 140 48.60 19.17 23.59
CA THR A 140 47.72 19.58 22.49
C THR A 140 46.25 19.57 22.91
N ALA A 141 45.44 20.48 22.36
CA ALA A 141 44.03 20.58 22.71
C ALA A 141 43.27 19.32 22.27
N TYR A 142 42.78 18.54 23.24
CA TYR A 142 41.97 17.36 22.99
C TYR A 142 40.64 17.74 22.33
N ASN A 143 40.35 17.10 21.19
CA ASN A 143 39.09 17.27 20.48
C ASN A 143 38.10 16.18 20.90
N THR A 144 37.07 16.57 21.64
CA THR A 144 35.99 15.67 22.11
C THR A 144 35.23 15.00 20.97
N SER A 145 35.28 15.53 19.75
CA SER A 145 34.59 15.02 18.56
C SER A 145 35.24 13.78 17.93
N ASP A 146 36.51 13.50 18.24
CA ASP A 146 37.33 12.47 17.56
C ASP A 146 37.34 11.11 18.30
N ALA A 147 36.32 10.88 19.13
CA ALA A 147 36.16 9.65 19.90
C ALA A 147 35.03 8.75 19.36
N MET A 148 33.97 9.33 18.80
CA MET A 148 32.76 8.60 18.42
C MET A 148 32.01 9.29 17.28
N THR A 149 31.42 8.50 16.39
CA THR A 149 30.50 8.98 15.34
C THR A 149 29.23 8.15 15.32
N TYR A 150 28.09 8.77 15.06
CA TYR A 150 26.84 8.08 14.77
C TYR A 150 26.35 8.36 13.34
N ILE A 151 25.88 7.32 12.67
CA ILE A 151 25.44 7.32 11.27
C ILE A 151 23.91 7.15 11.22
N TYR A 152 23.21 7.94 10.41
CA TYR A 152 21.77 7.76 10.13
C TYR A 152 21.43 8.30 8.72
N ASN A 153 20.24 8.00 8.19
CA ASN A 153 19.77 8.56 6.92
C ASN A 153 18.56 9.48 7.13
N GLY A 154 18.76 10.81 7.02
CA GLY A 154 17.72 11.84 7.14
C GLY A 154 16.49 11.63 6.23
N ALA A 155 16.68 11.07 5.04
CA ALA A 155 15.64 11.02 4.01
C ALA A 155 14.55 9.96 4.23
N TYR A 156 14.75 8.95 5.10
CA TYR A 156 13.93 7.72 5.03
C TYR A 156 12.51 7.81 5.60
N TYR A 157 12.34 8.26 6.84
CA TYR A 157 11.03 8.51 7.46
C TYR A 157 11.15 9.74 8.36
N PRO A 158 10.66 10.93 7.94
CA PRO A 158 11.03 12.21 8.53
C PRO A 158 10.88 12.30 10.05
N ALA A 159 9.74 11.83 10.60
CA ALA A 159 9.48 11.85 12.04
C ALA A 159 10.31 10.82 12.80
N VAL A 160 10.39 9.58 12.30
CA VAL A 160 11.05 8.46 12.98
C VAL A 160 12.56 8.64 13.02
N VAL A 161 13.17 9.16 11.94
CA VAL A 161 14.60 9.48 11.90
C VAL A 161 14.96 10.58 12.91
N SER A 162 14.08 11.57 13.13
CA SER A 162 14.27 12.57 14.18
C SER A 162 14.24 11.95 15.59
N SER A 163 13.34 10.98 15.84
CA SER A 163 13.35 10.20 17.09
C SER A 163 14.62 9.37 17.25
N ILE A 164 15.07 8.67 16.20
CA ILE A 164 16.31 7.88 16.20
C ILE A 164 17.54 8.77 16.46
N LYS A 165 17.61 9.95 15.84
CA LYS A 165 18.67 10.94 16.10
C LYS A 165 18.70 11.33 17.57
N GLY A 166 17.53 11.56 18.18
CA GLY A 166 17.42 11.81 19.63
C GLY A 166 17.90 10.62 20.47
N SER A 167 17.53 9.39 20.11
CA SER A 167 18.03 8.17 20.78
C SER A 167 19.55 7.99 20.65
N LEU A 168 20.12 8.23 19.47
CA LEU A 168 21.56 8.20 19.23
C LEU A 168 22.28 9.25 20.09
N GLN A 169 21.82 10.50 20.06
CA GLN A 169 22.36 11.58 20.89
C GLN A 169 22.30 11.22 22.38
N SER A 170 21.16 10.70 22.86
CA SER A 170 20.99 10.23 24.24
C SER A 170 21.97 9.12 24.60
N LEU A 171 22.13 8.10 23.75
CA LEU A 171 23.09 7.01 23.96
C LEU A 171 24.52 7.54 24.10
N THR A 172 24.95 8.42 23.20
CA THR A 172 26.32 8.98 23.23
C THR A 172 26.55 9.94 24.39
N SER A 173 25.52 10.68 24.82
CA SER A 173 25.59 11.56 25.99
C SER A 173 25.65 10.78 27.30
N VAL A 174 24.86 9.71 27.45
CA VAL A 174 24.95 8.81 28.60
C VAL A 174 26.29 8.07 28.60
N ALA A 175 26.82 7.65 27.45
CA ALA A 175 28.16 7.06 27.35
C ALA A 175 29.25 8.03 27.85
N SER A 176 29.20 9.28 27.44
CA SER A 176 30.13 10.32 27.92
C SER A 176 30.02 10.52 29.45
N ASN A 177 28.80 10.62 29.99
CA ASN A 177 28.57 10.77 31.43
C ASN A 177 28.97 9.54 32.27
N VAL A 178 28.94 8.33 31.68
CA VAL A 178 29.27 7.07 32.37
C VAL A 178 30.76 6.72 32.24
N TYR A 179 31.49 7.33 31.30
CA TYR A 179 32.91 7.05 31.06
C TYR A 179 33.80 7.09 32.32
N PRO A 180 33.70 8.08 33.23
CA PRO A 180 34.49 8.10 34.47
C PRO A 180 34.26 6.89 35.39
N PHE A 181 33.10 6.22 35.29
CA PHE A 181 32.78 5.01 36.05
C PHE A 181 33.11 3.73 35.28
N ALA A 182 33.19 3.80 33.94
CA ALA A 182 33.61 2.69 33.08
C ALA A 182 35.15 2.52 33.05
N SER A 183 35.89 3.63 33.19
CA SER A 183 37.35 3.64 33.31
C SER A 183 37.80 3.72 34.77
N SER A 184 38.36 2.63 35.28
CA SER A 184 38.96 2.61 36.63
C SER A 184 40.20 3.49 36.77
N ASP A 185 40.80 3.86 35.64
CA ASP A 185 42.12 4.48 35.61
C ASP A 185 42.02 5.97 35.30
N ALA A 186 41.04 6.41 34.50
CA ALA A 186 40.73 7.85 34.31
C ALA A 186 40.50 8.60 35.64
N MET A 187 39.76 8.02 36.61
CA MET A 187 39.57 8.65 37.93
C MET A 187 40.81 8.63 38.84
N LYS A 188 41.81 7.79 38.57
CA LYS A 188 43.09 7.77 39.31
C LYS A 188 44.13 8.69 38.67
N ALA A 189 44.09 8.80 37.34
CA ALA A 189 44.99 9.57 36.51
C ALA A 189 44.74 11.09 36.57
N VAL A 190 43.52 11.51 36.88
CA VAL A 190 43.11 12.92 36.73
C VAL A 190 43.96 13.90 37.54
N ASN A 191 44.69 14.75 36.82
CA ASN A 191 45.41 15.88 37.37
C ASN A 191 44.45 17.08 37.52
N MET A 192 43.79 17.18 38.68
CA MET A 192 42.83 18.26 38.98
C MET A 192 43.44 19.67 39.01
N THR A 193 44.77 19.79 39.07
CA THR A 193 45.49 21.06 38.93
C THR A 193 45.72 21.50 37.48
N ASN A 194 45.51 20.61 36.50
CA ASN A 194 45.56 20.94 35.07
C ASN A 194 44.13 21.10 34.51
N PRO A 195 43.72 22.32 34.08
CA PRO A 195 42.39 22.56 33.52
C PRO A 195 42.03 21.68 32.31
N ALA A 196 43.02 21.27 31.50
CA ALA A 196 42.78 20.39 30.36
C ALA A 196 42.39 18.97 30.80
N SER A 197 43.08 18.43 31.80
CA SER A 197 42.78 17.10 32.37
C SER A 197 41.43 17.10 33.09
N ALA A 198 41.15 18.12 33.90
CA ALA A 198 39.84 18.28 34.55
C ALA A 198 38.69 18.43 33.52
N SER A 199 38.90 19.19 32.44
CA SER A 199 37.93 19.31 31.36
C SER A 199 37.72 17.99 30.59
N ALA A 200 38.79 17.21 30.38
CA ALA A 200 38.71 15.92 29.70
C ALA A 200 38.04 14.84 30.56
N LEU A 201 38.08 14.92 31.89
CA LEU A 201 37.27 14.03 32.74
C LEU A 201 35.79 14.45 32.79
N LEU A 202 35.50 15.75 32.83
CA LEU A 202 34.13 16.29 32.96
C LEU A 202 33.33 16.29 31.65
N ASN A 203 34.01 16.36 30.51
CA ASN A 203 33.40 16.27 29.18
C ASN A 203 34.26 15.36 28.27
N PRO A 204 34.26 14.04 28.52
CA PRO A 204 35.25 13.13 27.93
C PRO A 204 35.10 12.96 26.42
N PHE A 205 33.89 12.95 25.89
CA PHE A 205 33.68 12.94 24.43
C PHE A 205 32.30 13.44 24.03
N GLN A 206 32.20 13.87 22.77
CA GLN A 206 30.96 14.20 22.08
C GLN A 206 30.93 13.45 20.75
N ALA A 207 29.81 12.81 20.42
CA ALA A 207 29.73 12.08 19.17
C ALA A 207 29.38 12.98 17.98
N THR A 208 30.11 12.78 16.87
CA THR A 208 29.88 13.45 15.59
C THR A 208 28.72 12.81 14.82
N ALA A 209 27.96 13.63 14.09
CA ALA A 209 26.82 13.17 13.30
C ALA A 209 27.22 12.96 11.83
N TRP A 210 27.04 11.75 11.31
CA TRP A 210 27.14 11.45 9.89
C TRP A 210 25.73 11.16 9.32
N ASP A 211 25.10 12.18 8.78
CA ASP A 211 23.87 12.03 8.01
C ASP A 211 24.20 11.59 6.58
N ILE A 212 23.68 10.45 6.15
CA ILE A 212 23.90 9.89 4.81
C ILE A 212 23.22 10.75 3.73
N MET A 213 22.09 11.38 4.06
CA MET A 213 21.40 12.30 3.17
C MET A 213 20.80 13.47 3.99
N PRO A 214 21.61 14.53 4.23
CA PRO A 214 21.16 15.72 4.93
C PRO A 214 19.90 16.29 4.30
N THR A 215 18.83 16.35 5.09
CA THR A 215 17.49 16.74 4.65
C THR A 215 16.90 17.71 5.66
N ASN A 216 17.42 18.93 5.68
CA ASN A 216 17.05 19.97 6.65
C ASN A 216 15.80 20.75 6.23
N GLN A 217 15.28 20.53 5.02
CA GLN A 217 14.18 21.30 4.46
C GLN A 217 12.87 21.13 5.24
N GLY A 218 12.21 22.24 5.58
CA GLY A 218 10.99 22.22 6.41
C GLY A 218 9.85 21.43 5.77
N VAL A 219 9.80 21.42 4.44
CA VAL A 219 8.83 20.66 3.63
C VAL A 219 9.00 19.14 3.70
N ARG A 220 10.10 18.62 4.27
CA ARG A 220 10.41 17.17 4.33
C ARG A 220 9.26 16.34 4.92
N ILE A 221 8.57 16.84 5.94
CA ILE A 221 7.45 16.15 6.60
C ILE A 221 6.20 15.99 5.70
N LEU A 222 6.13 16.76 4.61
CA LEU A 222 5.04 16.71 3.63
C LEU A 222 5.32 15.66 2.52
N LEU A 223 6.56 15.22 2.36
CA LEU A 223 6.99 14.32 1.28
C LEU A 223 6.44 12.90 1.44
N ASN A 224 6.34 12.40 2.68
CA ASN A 224 5.75 11.09 2.97
C ASN A 224 4.25 11.14 3.30
N THR A 225 3.65 12.33 3.34
CA THR A 225 2.25 12.54 3.72
C THR A 225 1.46 13.19 2.58
N ILE A 226 1.37 14.52 2.52
CA ILE A 226 0.62 15.29 1.52
C ILE A 226 1.02 14.90 0.10
N SER A 227 2.31 14.65 -0.15
CA SER A 227 2.81 14.30 -1.47
C SER A 227 2.40 12.89 -1.94
N MET A 228 1.93 12.01 -1.04
CA MET A 228 1.27 10.76 -1.43
C MET A 228 -0.21 10.96 -1.78
N VAL A 229 -0.84 12.00 -1.22
CA VAL A 229 -2.25 12.39 -1.45
C VAL A 229 -2.44 13.08 -2.80
N MET A 230 -1.61 14.08 -3.08
CA MET A 230 -1.81 14.98 -4.23
C MET A 230 -1.90 14.23 -5.57
N PRO A 231 -1.06 13.22 -5.87
CA PRO A 231 -1.23 12.38 -7.05
C PRO A 231 -2.64 11.81 -7.22
N ILE A 232 -3.24 11.27 -6.15
CA ILE A 232 -4.57 10.66 -6.16
C ILE A 232 -5.65 11.72 -6.43
N LEU A 233 -5.59 12.86 -5.72
CA LEU A 233 -6.56 13.95 -5.87
C LEU A 233 -6.50 14.60 -7.26
N MET A 234 -5.29 14.82 -7.79
CA MET A 234 -5.10 15.38 -9.14
C MET A 234 -5.75 14.49 -10.20
N GLN A 235 -5.52 13.16 -10.14
CA GLN A 235 -6.15 12.22 -11.06
C GLN A 235 -7.68 12.23 -10.92
N PHE A 236 -8.20 12.26 -9.69
CA PHE A 236 -9.65 12.34 -9.46
C PHE A 236 -10.29 13.59 -10.06
N PHE A 237 -9.73 14.78 -9.84
CA PHE A 237 -10.32 16.02 -10.36
C PHE A 237 -10.28 16.09 -11.89
N PHE A 238 -9.16 15.70 -12.51
CA PHE A 238 -9.07 15.61 -13.97
C PHE A 238 -10.07 14.59 -14.54
N GLN A 239 -10.17 13.42 -13.91
CA GLN A 239 -11.12 12.38 -14.29
C GLN A 239 -12.58 12.83 -14.18
N MET A 240 -12.96 13.60 -13.15
CA MET A 240 -14.30 14.19 -13.07
C MET A 240 -14.56 15.20 -14.20
N GLY A 241 -13.60 16.08 -14.50
CA GLY A 241 -13.70 17.01 -15.61
C GLY A 241 -13.85 16.30 -16.96
N LEU A 242 -13.00 15.30 -17.21
CA LEU A 242 -13.04 14.47 -18.41
C LEU A 242 -14.40 13.75 -18.56
N ASN A 243 -14.94 13.22 -17.47
CA ASN A 243 -16.25 12.57 -17.48
C ASN A 243 -17.39 13.56 -17.76
N GLY A 244 -17.40 14.75 -17.13
CA GLY A 244 -18.41 15.77 -17.41
C GLY A 244 -18.38 16.27 -18.87
N ILE A 245 -17.18 16.44 -19.44
CA ILE A 245 -17.02 16.84 -20.85
C ILE A 245 -17.48 15.72 -21.80
N THR A 246 -17.09 14.47 -21.55
CA THR A 246 -17.43 13.33 -22.42
C THR A 246 -18.90 12.92 -22.33
N ASP A 247 -19.56 13.15 -21.19
CA ASP A 247 -21.00 12.98 -20.99
C ASP A 247 -21.79 14.06 -21.76
N GLY A 248 -21.44 15.34 -21.57
CA GLY A 248 -22.08 16.46 -22.30
C GLY A 248 -21.91 16.39 -23.82
N ALA A 249 -20.80 15.82 -24.30
CA ALA A 249 -20.54 15.56 -25.72
C ALA A 249 -21.04 14.17 -26.20
N LYS A 250 -21.77 13.41 -25.37
CA LYS A 250 -22.36 12.10 -25.70
C LYS A 250 -21.34 11.07 -26.25
N VAL A 251 -20.08 11.16 -25.83
CA VAL A 251 -18.97 10.39 -26.42
C VAL A 251 -19.11 8.89 -26.12
N LEU A 252 -19.61 8.53 -24.93
CA LEU A 252 -19.78 7.13 -24.52
C LEU A 252 -20.85 6.37 -25.29
N GLU A 253 -21.89 7.06 -25.79
CA GLU A 253 -23.01 6.49 -26.54
C GLU A 253 -22.83 6.60 -28.07
N SER A 254 -22.04 7.57 -28.57
CA SER A 254 -21.92 7.86 -30.01
C SER A 254 -20.63 7.37 -30.68
N GLN A 255 -19.52 7.22 -29.94
CA GLN A 255 -18.23 6.84 -30.54
C GLN A 255 -17.90 5.36 -30.38
N SER A 256 -16.97 4.87 -31.21
CA SER A 256 -16.54 3.47 -31.15
C SER A 256 -15.83 3.19 -29.81
N LYS A 257 -16.12 2.01 -29.25
CA LYS A 257 -15.58 1.54 -27.97
C LYS A 257 -14.04 1.53 -27.93
N ARG A 258 -13.38 1.42 -29.10
CA ARG A 258 -11.91 1.48 -29.22
C ARG A 258 -11.40 2.91 -29.18
N ASP A 259 -12.04 3.83 -29.90
CA ASP A 259 -11.61 5.23 -29.98
C ASP A 259 -11.80 5.94 -28.64
N VAL A 260 -12.91 5.66 -27.94
CA VAL A 260 -13.12 6.13 -26.56
C VAL A 260 -12.02 5.64 -25.63
N TYR A 261 -11.60 4.37 -25.71
CA TYR A 261 -10.52 3.84 -24.90
C TYR A 261 -9.17 4.50 -25.22
N ILE A 262 -8.82 4.62 -26.51
CA ILE A 262 -7.58 5.25 -26.96
C ILE A 262 -7.53 6.72 -26.53
N PHE A 263 -8.63 7.47 -26.70
CA PHE A 263 -8.74 8.86 -26.26
C PHE A 263 -8.52 9.02 -24.75
N ARG A 264 -9.17 8.19 -23.93
CA ARG A 264 -9.04 8.22 -22.47
C ARG A 264 -7.67 7.77 -21.98
N LEU A 265 -7.05 6.81 -22.66
CA LEU A 265 -5.69 6.36 -22.37
C LEU A 265 -4.68 7.45 -22.73
N LEU A 266 -4.74 8.04 -23.93
CA LEU A 266 -3.81 9.08 -24.35
C LEU A 266 -3.93 10.35 -23.50
N SER A 267 -5.15 10.83 -23.25
CA SER A 267 -5.38 11.99 -22.38
C SER A 267 -4.91 11.73 -20.93
N GLY A 268 -5.16 10.53 -20.40
CA GLY A 268 -4.62 10.09 -19.11
C GLY A 268 -3.09 10.07 -19.05
N LYS A 269 -2.43 9.48 -20.06
CA LYS A 269 -0.95 9.42 -20.14
C LYS A 269 -0.34 10.82 -20.23
N ILE A 270 -0.89 11.71 -21.06
CA ILE A 270 -0.41 13.09 -21.21
C ILE A 270 -0.62 13.88 -19.91
N TYR A 271 -1.81 13.79 -19.31
CA TYR A 271 -2.12 14.51 -18.07
C TYR A 271 -1.22 14.04 -16.92
N THR A 272 -1.12 12.73 -16.68
CA THR A 272 -0.27 12.14 -15.62
C THR A 272 1.21 12.52 -15.79
N PHE A 273 1.72 12.56 -17.02
CA PHE A 273 3.11 12.92 -17.33
C PHE A 273 3.41 14.39 -17.02
N ILE A 274 2.50 15.30 -17.42
CA ILE A 274 2.61 16.74 -17.13
C ILE A 274 2.40 17.03 -15.64
N SER A 275 1.43 16.39 -14.99
CA SER A 275 1.19 16.58 -13.55
C SER A 275 2.35 16.07 -12.70
N ALA A 276 2.99 14.96 -13.10
CA ALA A 276 4.20 14.45 -12.44
C ALA A 276 5.40 15.38 -12.65
N LEU A 277 5.51 16.01 -13.83
CA LEU A 277 6.55 17.00 -14.09
C LEU A 277 6.35 18.24 -13.22
N GLY A 278 5.13 18.77 -13.14
CA GLY A 278 4.79 19.88 -12.25
C GLY A 278 5.03 19.56 -10.77
N MET A 279 4.76 18.31 -10.36
CA MET A 279 5.03 17.85 -9.00
C MET A 279 6.53 17.77 -8.68
N THR A 280 7.32 17.20 -9.59
CA THR A 280 8.79 17.18 -9.46
C THR A 280 9.36 18.60 -9.49
N GLY A 281 8.77 19.48 -10.30
CA GLY A 281 9.13 20.90 -10.37
C GLY A 281 9.03 21.60 -9.02
N TYR A 282 7.93 21.43 -8.27
CA TYR A 282 7.81 22.07 -6.96
C TYR A 282 8.69 21.39 -5.89
N PHE A 283 8.93 20.07 -5.95
CA PHE A 283 9.95 19.42 -5.10
C PHE A 283 11.33 20.05 -5.28
N TRP A 284 11.73 20.38 -6.51
CA TRP A 284 13.02 21.02 -6.78
C TRP A 284 13.03 22.53 -6.52
N ALA A 285 11.91 23.23 -6.68
CA ALA A 285 11.80 24.65 -6.36
C ALA A 285 11.93 24.92 -4.85
N PHE A 286 11.35 24.05 -4.02
CA PHE A 286 11.38 24.15 -2.55
C PHE A 286 12.36 23.18 -1.88
N ARG A 287 13.46 22.85 -2.57
CA ARG A 287 14.46 21.90 -2.04
C ARG A 287 15.39 22.49 -0.97
N GLU A 288 15.45 23.82 -0.82
CA GLU A 288 16.38 24.51 0.09
C GLU A 288 17.82 23.98 -0.13
N ASP A 289 18.56 23.65 0.92
CA ASP A 289 19.94 23.11 0.87
C ASP A 289 20.02 21.61 0.52
N TRP A 290 18.92 20.98 0.08
CA TRP A 290 18.89 19.54 -0.20
C TRP A 290 19.69 19.19 -1.46
N GLY A 291 20.81 18.47 -1.25
CA GLY A 291 21.82 18.12 -2.26
C GLY A 291 21.40 17.11 -3.33
N VAL A 292 20.22 17.25 -3.92
CA VAL A 292 19.72 16.38 -4.99
C VAL A 292 20.17 16.83 -6.40
N SER A 293 20.68 15.88 -7.17
CA SER A 293 21.21 16.04 -8.52
C SER A 293 20.13 16.15 -9.61
N ALA A 294 20.55 16.57 -10.81
CA ALA A 294 19.68 16.57 -11.99
C ALA A 294 19.29 15.15 -12.47
N GLY A 295 20.10 14.13 -12.21
CA GLY A 295 19.73 12.73 -12.49
C GLY A 295 18.57 12.27 -11.60
N GLN A 296 18.60 12.63 -10.32
CA GLN A 296 17.55 12.34 -9.35
C GLN A 296 16.23 13.09 -9.67
N PHE A 297 16.29 14.24 -10.36
CA PHE A 297 15.08 14.91 -10.87
C PHE A 297 14.35 14.00 -11.86
N PHE A 298 15.05 13.50 -12.89
CA PHE A 298 14.43 12.66 -13.91
C PHE A 298 13.90 11.34 -13.33
N GLN A 299 14.67 10.72 -12.41
CA GLN A 299 14.23 9.51 -11.70
C GLN A 299 12.99 9.77 -10.84
N THR A 300 12.95 10.89 -10.10
CA THR A 300 11.78 11.28 -9.29
C THR A 300 10.55 11.53 -10.17
N TRP A 301 10.73 12.21 -11.31
CA TRP A 301 9.66 12.45 -12.27
C TRP A 301 9.07 11.15 -12.84
N MET A 302 9.91 10.21 -13.27
CA MET A 302 9.43 8.92 -13.78
C MET A 302 8.75 8.08 -12.69
N CYS A 303 9.26 8.11 -11.44
CA CYS A 303 8.62 7.46 -10.30
C CYS A 303 7.23 8.05 -9.99
N LEU A 304 7.11 9.37 -9.94
CA LEU A 304 5.84 10.06 -9.70
C LEU A 304 4.86 9.88 -10.87
N TRP A 305 5.34 9.86 -12.12
CA TRP A 305 4.51 9.56 -13.29
C TRP A 305 3.92 8.16 -13.20
N PHE A 306 4.73 7.16 -12.85
CA PHE A 306 4.28 5.78 -12.67
C PHE A 306 3.20 5.66 -11.57
N TYR A 307 3.40 6.35 -10.43
CA TYR A 307 2.40 6.43 -9.36
C TYR A 307 1.10 7.12 -9.80
N MET A 308 1.20 8.21 -10.56
CA MET A 308 0.05 8.95 -11.09
C MET A 308 -0.72 8.11 -12.14
N ASP A 309 -0.03 7.39 -13.02
CA ASP A 309 -0.65 6.50 -14.00
C ASP A 309 -1.39 5.33 -13.35
N ILE A 310 -0.81 4.71 -12.31
CA ILE A 310 -1.51 3.68 -11.52
C ILE A 310 -2.80 4.28 -10.93
N ASN A 311 -2.72 5.41 -10.22
CA ASN A 311 -3.90 6.01 -9.60
C ASN A 311 -4.94 6.51 -10.61
N TYR A 312 -4.51 7.03 -11.77
CA TYR A 312 -5.43 7.42 -12.85
C TYR A 312 -6.29 6.23 -13.30
N ASN A 313 -5.66 5.09 -13.54
CA ASN A 313 -6.36 3.88 -13.98
C ASN A 313 -7.17 3.22 -12.85
N VAL A 314 -6.77 3.33 -11.57
CA VAL A 314 -7.62 2.95 -10.42
C VAL A 314 -8.90 3.79 -10.40
N VAL A 315 -8.78 5.11 -10.47
CA VAL A 315 -9.93 6.03 -10.44
C VAL A 315 -10.82 5.80 -11.68
N ASP A 316 -10.26 5.68 -12.89
CA ASP A 316 -11.02 5.42 -14.12
C ASP A 316 -11.69 4.05 -14.16
N THR A 317 -11.08 3.03 -13.55
CA THR A 317 -11.71 1.71 -13.39
C THR A 317 -12.95 1.79 -12.50
N LEU A 318 -12.86 2.50 -11.38
CA LEU A 318 -13.85 2.41 -10.32
C LEU A 318 -15.00 3.42 -10.47
N ILE A 319 -14.73 4.63 -11.00
CA ILE A 319 -15.73 5.70 -11.09
C ILE A 319 -16.80 5.40 -12.16
N GLY A 320 -18.05 5.29 -11.72
CA GLY A 320 -19.21 5.02 -12.58
C GLY A 320 -19.38 3.57 -13.03
N THR A 321 -18.31 2.77 -13.05
CA THR A 321 -18.35 1.36 -13.49
C THR A 321 -18.60 0.38 -12.35
N VAL A 322 -17.86 0.52 -11.25
CA VAL A 322 -17.95 -0.34 -10.06
C VAL A 322 -18.68 0.40 -8.95
N ILE A 323 -18.36 1.69 -8.77
CA ILE A 323 -18.91 2.53 -7.72
C ILE A 323 -19.73 3.66 -8.37
N PRO A 324 -21.04 3.78 -8.06
CA PRO A 324 -21.86 4.88 -8.55
C PRO A 324 -21.24 6.24 -8.18
N MET A 325 -21.27 7.20 -9.10
CA MET A 325 -20.55 8.48 -8.97
C MET A 325 -20.87 9.21 -7.66
N GLN A 326 -22.12 9.17 -7.21
CA GLN A 326 -22.59 9.75 -5.94
C GLN A 326 -21.93 9.18 -4.67
N PHE A 327 -21.41 7.95 -4.72
CA PHE A 327 -20.69 7.30 -3.61
C PHE A 327 -19.17 7.26 -3.80
N PHE A 328 -18.65 7.75 -4.93
CA PHE A 328 -17.22 7.67 -5.23
C PHE A 328 -16.35 8.41 -4.21
N ALA A 329 -16.84 9.51 -3.62
CA ALA A 329 -16.14 10.25 -2.57
C ALA A 329 -15.83 9.38 -1.31
N PHE A 330 -16.70 8.42 -0.97
CA PHE A 330 -16.48 7.51 0.16
C PHE A 330 -15.31 6.57 -0.10
N PHE A 331 -15.25 6.02 -1.31
CA PHE A 331 -14.10 5.23 -1.77
C PHE A 331 -12.84 6.07 -1.85
N LEU A 332 -12.89 7.25 -2.49
CA LEU A 332 -11.73 8.11 -2.68
C LEU A 332 -11.08 8.50 -1.35
N LEU A 333 -11.88 8.91 -0.36
CA LEU A 333 -11.35 9.22 0.98
C LEU A 333 -10.66 8.01 1.60
N THR A 334 -11.30 6.84 1.54
CA THR A 334 -10.74 5.60 2.10
C THR A 334 -9.45 5.19 1.39
N TRP A 335 -9.44 5.21 0.05
CA TRP A 335 -8.28 4.90 -0.77
C TRP A 335 -7.10 5.83 -0.43
N ILE A 336 -7.35 7.13 -0.31
CA ILE A 336 -6.35 8.13 0.11
C ILE A 336 -5.82 7.81 1.51
N ILE A 337 -6.71 7.66 2.51
CA ILE A 337 -6.34 7.44 3.90
C ILE A 337 -5.53 6.14 4.08
N THR A 338 -5.98 5.06 3.45
CA THR A 338 -5.29 3.76 3.45
C THR A 338 -3.88 3.88 2.87
N ASN A 339 -3.74 4.57 1.74
CA ASN A 339 -2.47 4.81 1.06
C ASN A 339 -1.50 5.68 1.88
N ILE A 340 -1.94 6.83 2.42
CA ILE A 340 -1.10 7.66 3.31
C ILE A 340 -0.65 6.86 4.53
N GLY A 341 -1.55 6.08 5.14
CA GLY A 341 -1.24 5.31 6.35
C GLY A 341 -0.03 4.40 6.18
N SER A 342 0.22 3.91 4.96
CA SER A 342 1.38 3.08 4.61
C SER A 342 2.72 3.83 4.51
N THR A 343 2.70 5.17 4.51
CA THR A 343 3.88 6.04 4.34
C THR A 343 4.16 6.95 5.53
N ILE A 344 3.27 7.05 6.54
CA ILE A 344 3.54 7.87 7.75
C ILE A 344 4.64 7.26 8.63
N TYR A 345 4.53 5.95 8.90
CA TYR A 345 5.44 5.19 9.77
C TYR A 345 5.96 3.93 9.06
N PRO A 346 7.17 3.46 9.40
CA PRO A 346 7.67 2.16 8.97
C PRO A 346 6.94 1.02 9.67
N PHE A 347 6.85 -0.13 9.00
CA PHE A 347 6.15 -1.30 9.54
C PHE A 347 6.82 -1.92 10.78
N ASP A 348 8.10 -1.62 11.04
CA ASP A 348 8.79 -1.95 12.30
C ASP A 348 8.04 -1.37 13.54
N LEU A 349 7.37 -0.22 13.37
CA LEU A 349 6.69 0.51 14.43
C LEU A 349 5.16 0.38 14.39
N THR A 350 4.57 -0.20 13.35
CA THR A 350 3.12 -0.42 13.28
C THR A 350 2.73 -1.81 13.84
N PRO A 351 1.49 -2.00 14.32
CA PRO A 351 1.01 -3.33 14.70
C PRO A 351 0.95 -4.26 13.48
N GLY A 352 1.34 -5.53 13.64
CA GLY A 352 1.43 -6.51 12.55
C GLY A 352 0.14 -6.71 11.74
N PHE A 353 -1.03 -6.45 12.33
CA PHE A 353 -2.31 -6.44 11.60
C PHE A 353 -2.29 -5.51 10.37
N TYR A 354 -1.55 -4.39 10.42
CA TYR A 354 -1.51 -3.40 9.34
C TYR A 354 -0.45 -3.69 8.27
N HIS A 355 0.35 -4.76 8.40
CA HIS A 355 1.46 -5.05 7.46
C HIS A 355 0.98 -5.40 6.04
N TRP A 356 -0.30 -5.72 5.83
CA TRP A 356 -0.89 -5.83 4.48
C TRP A 356 -0.77 -4.54 3.67
N ALA A 357 -0.67 -3.37 4.34
CA ALA A 357 -0.49 -2.07 3.71
C ALA A 357 0.82 -1.96 2.88
N TRP A 358 1.76 -2.90 3.06
CA TRP A 358 2.96 -3.03 2.24
C TRP A 358 2.66 -3.34 0.77
N ALA A 359 1.50 -3.94 0.47
CA ALA A 359 1.04 -4.15 -0.90
C ALA A 359 0.52 -2.86 -1.59
N LEU A 360 0.37 -1.74 -0.88
CA LEU A 360 -0.20 -0.51 -1.43
C LEU A 360 0.79 0.26 -2.31
N PRO A 361 0.32 0.95 -3.38
CA PRO A 361 1.22 1.64 -4.29
C PRO A 361 2.00 2.79 -3.61
N SER A 362 1.39 3.51 -2.66
CA SER A 362 2.09 4.62 -1.97
C SER A 362 3.30 4.18 -1.17
N HIS A 363 3.22 3.04 -0.47
CA HIS A 363 4.35 2.50 0.29
C HIS A 363 5.55 2.26 -0.62
N ASN A 364 5.32 1.53 -1.71
CA ASN A 364 6.35 1.14 -2.66
C ASN A 364 6.94 2.37 -3.38
N ILE A 365 6.12 3.35 -3.74
CA ILE A 365 6.58 4.62 -4.32
C ILE A 365 7.39 5.45 -3.31
N TRP A 366 7.00 5.51 -2.04
CA TRP A 366 7.80 6.16 -1.00
C TRP A 366 9.19 5.54 -0.88
N LEU A 367 9.27 4.21 -0.82
CA LEU A 367 10.55 3.49 -0.79
C LEU A 367 11.41 3.77 -2.03
N LEU A 368 10.82 3.79 -3.23
CA LEU A 368 11.53 4.17 -4.46
C LEU A 368 12.04 5.61 -4.45
N LEU A 369 11.23 6.56 -3.98
CA LEU A 369 11.63 7.96 -3.86
C LEU A 369 12.78 8.14 -2.88
N VAL A 370 12.73 7.52 -1.69
CA VAL A 370 13.85 7.55 -0.75
C VAL A 370 15.10 6.93 -1.35
N ASN A 371 14.98 5.79 -2.06
CA ASN A 371 16.11 5.15 -2.72
C ASN A 371 16.78 6.10 -3.72
N ILE A 372 15.99 6.74 -4.59
CA ILE A 372 16.43 7.75 -5.55
C ILE A 372 17.15 8.90 -4.83
N TRP A 373 16.51 9.51 -3.84
CA TRP A 373 17.04 10.68 -3.14
C TRP A 373 18.28 10.39 -2.30
N SER A 374 18.37 9.18 -1.74
CA SER A 374 19.51 8.72 -0.92
C SER A 374 20.62 8.07 -1.75
N SER A 375 20.65 8.31 -3.07
CA SER A 375 21.66 7.80 -4.00
C SER A 375 21.85 6.28 -3.93
N GLY A 376 20.74 5.53 -3.84
CA GLY A 376 20.73 4.07 -3.76
C GLY A 376 20.81 3.48 -2.34
N CYS A 377 20.90 4.31 -1.29
CA CYS A 377 20.76 3.83 0.08
C CYS A 377 19.35 3.20 0.28
N ARG A 378 19.29 1.99 0.84
CA ARG A 378 18.10 1.13 0.98
C ARG A 378 17.51 0.64 -0.35
N THR A 379 18.25 -0.24 -1.03
CA THR A 379 17.78 -1.00 -2.21
C THR A 379 16.77 -2.07 -1.82
N GLN A 380 15.50 -1.82 -2.11
CA GLN A 380 14.41 -2.82 -2.13
C GLN A 380 13.70 -2.79 -3.50
N LEU A 381 14.46 -2.51 -4.56
CA LEU A 381 13.97 -2.36 -5.95
C LEU A 381 13.40 -3.67 -6.50
N ASP A 382 14.06 -4.78 -6.13
CA ASP A 382 13.69 -6.17 -6.37
C ASP A 382 12.30 -6.54 -5.85
N VAL A 383 11.80 -5.82 -4.84
CA VAL A 383 10.50 -6.09 -4.22
C VAL A 383 9.46 -5.01 -4.53
N THR A 384 9.85 -3.74 -4.49
CA THR A 384 8.94 -2.60 -4.71
C THR A 384 8.48 -2.47 -6.16
N LEU A 385 9.37 -2.72 -7.13
CA LEU A 385 9.01 -2.60 -8.55
C LEU A 385 8.01 -3.68 -9.00
N PRO A 386 8.18 -4.99 -8.70
CA PRO A 386 7.21 -6.01 -9.09
C PRO A 386 5.80 -5.76 -8.53
N ILE A 387 5.67 -5.25 -7.31
CA ILE A 387 4.37 -4.90 -6.72
C ILE A 387 3.69 -3.77 -7.52
N LEU A 388 4.44 -2.71 -7.85
CA LEU A 388 3.93 -1.60 -8.64
C LEU A 388 3.62 -1.99 -10.09
N PHE A 389 4.43 -2.83 -10.72
CA PHE A 389 4.14 -3.41 -12.04
C PHE A 389 2.90 -4.33 -12.03
N SER A 390 2.69 -5.07 -10.93
CA SER A 390 1.49 -5.88 -10.74
C SER A 390 0.24 -5.00 -10.65
N TRP A 391 0.28 -3.94 -9.84
CA TRP A 391 -0.78 -2.92 -9.82
C TRP A 391 -1.01 -2.33 -11.20
N TRP A 392 0.05 -1.86 -11.85
CA TRP A 392 0.00 -1.23 -13.17
C TRP A 392 -0.69 -2.13 -14.21
N THR A 393 -0.26 -3.38 -14.32
CA THR A 393 -0.83 -4.36 -15.27
C THR A 393 -2.31 -4.60 -14.98
N VAL A 394 -2.67 -4.84 -13.71
CA VAL A 394 -4.07 -5.06 -13.29
C VAL A 394 -4.93 -3.85 -13.64
N VAL A 395 -4.50 -2.63 -13.30
CA VAL A 395 -5.32 -1.43 -13.52
C VAL A 395 -5.47 -1.06 -15.00
N HIS A 396 -4.48 -1.36 -15.84
CA HIS A 396 -4.62 -1.22 -17.31
C HIS A 396 -5.64 -2.22 -17.87
N CYS A 397 -5.60 -3.48 -17.43
CA CYS A 397 -6.62 -4.47 -17.82
C CYS A 397 -8.03 -4.09 -17.35
N THR A 398 -8.19 -3.62 -16.12
CA THR A 398 -9.51 -3.21 -15.60
C THR A 398 -10.00 -1.88 -16.18
N SER A 399 -9.10 -0.98 -16.56
CA SER A 399 -9.42 0.28 -17.26
C SER A 399 -10.04 0.00 -18.64
N ALA A 400 -9.45 -0.89 -19.43
CA ALA A 400 -10.00 -1.32 -20.72
C ALA A 400 -11.40 -1.96 -20.58
N TRP A 401 -11.58 -2.83 -19.57
CA TRP A 401 -12.89 -3.40 -19.23
C TRP A 401 -13.89 -2.33 -18.78
N SER A 402 -13.46 -1.36 -17.97
CA SER A 402 -14.28 -0.27 -17.44
C SER A 402 -14.81 0.65 -18.54
N VAL A 403 -13.96 1.04 -19.50
CA VAL A 403 -14.40 1.83 -20.67
C VAL A 403 -15.41 1.03 -21.50
N ARG A 404 -15.12 -0.23 -21.84
CA ARG A 404 -16.03 -1.09 -22.60
C ARG A 404 -17.41 -1.21 -21.92
N ARG A 405 -17.43 -1.43 -20.61
CA ARG A 405 -18.67 -1.55 -19.82
C ARG A 405 -19.47 -0.24 -19.79
N ARG A 406 -18.81 0.91 -19.58
CA ARG A 406 -19.47 2.23 -19.60
C ARG A 406 -20.10 2.55 -20.95
N CYS A 407 -19.41 2.29 -22.07
CA CYS A 407 -19.97 2.46 -23.41
C CYS A 407 -21.20 1.57 -23.65
N LEU A 408 -21.15 0.28 -23.28
CA LEU A 408 -22.30 -0.64 -23.42
C LEU A 408 -23.51 -0.20 -22.58
N MET A 409 -23.28 0.33 -21.37
CA MET A 409 -24.34 0.86 -20.51
C MET A 409 -24.94 2.16 -21.07
N ALA A 410 -24.12 3.04 -21.66
CA ALA A 410 -24.60 4.26 -22.32
C ALA A 410 -25.42 3.95 -23.59
N GLU A 411 -24.94 3.02 -24.42
CA GLU A 411 -25.64 2.53 -25.61
C GLU A 411 -27.02 1.92 -25.29
N ALA A 412 -27.09 1.09 -24.24
CA ALA A 412 -28.34 0.51 -23.76
C ALA A 412 -29.32 1.56 -23.19
N ALA A 413 -28.81 2.60 -22.53
CA ALA A 413 -29.63 3.69 -22.01
C ALA A 413 -30.15 4.64 -23.11
N ALA A 414 -29.39 4.82 -24.20
CA ALA A 414 -29.76 5.64 -25.35
C ALA A 414 -30.78 4.96 -26.29
N HIS A 415 -30.83 3.62 -26.29
CA HIS A 415 -31.71 2.84 -27.17
C HIS A 415 -32.49 1.74 -26.42
N PRO A 416 -33.45 2.10 -25.54
CA PRO A 416 -34.26 1.13 -24.81
C PRO A 416 -35.08 0.22 -25.74
N GLU A 417 -35.56 0.74 -26.88
CA GLU A 417 -36.36 -0.03 -27.87
C GLU A 417 -35.53 -1.13 -28.56
N LYS A 418 -34.29 -0.85 -28.98
CA LYS A 418 -33.39 -1.87 -29.55
C LYS A 418 -33.11 -3.01 -28.57
N SER A 419 -32.96 -2.69 -27.29
CA SER A 419 -32.71 -3.68 -26.25
C SER A 419 -33.90 -4.63 -26.04
N ALA A 420 -35.13 -4.14 -26.23
CA ALA A 420 -36.33 -4.98 -26.24
C ALA A 420 -36.43 -5.85 -27.51
N ASP A 421 -36.13 -5.28 -28.68
CA ASP A 421 -36.11 -6.00 -29.97
C ASP A 421 -35.04 -7.11 -30.01
N ASP A 422 -33.82 -6.84 -29.52
CA ASP A 422 -32.75 -7.86 -29.46
C ASP A 422 -33.08 -8.98 -28.47
N PHE A 423 -33.74 -8.68 -27.35
CA PHE A 423 -34.24 -9.70 -26.42
C PHE A 423 -35.38 -10.52 -27.03
N ALA A 424 -36.28 -9.90 -27.79
CA ALA A 424 -37.34 -10.58 -28.53
C ALA A 424 -36.76 -11.49 -29.64
N ARG A 425 -35.71 -11.04 -30.34
CA ARG A 425 -35.00 -11.86 -31.34
C ARG A 425 -34.30 -13.05 -30.70
N TYR A 426 -33.52 -12.84 -29.64
CA TYR A 426 -32.80 -13.90 -28.95
C TYR A 426 -33.75 -14.99 -28.39
N SER A 427 -34.86 -14.59 -27.78
CA SER A 427 -35.88 -15.53 -27.31
C SER A 427 -36.61 -16.26 -28.46
N THR A 428 -36.81 -15.59 -29.61
CA THR A 428 -37.37 -16.22 -30.82
C THR A 428 -36.41 -17.23 -31.44
N GLU A 429 -35.11 -16.92 -31.56
CA GLU A 429 -34.09 -17.85 -32.06
C GLU A 429 -33.95 -19.09 -31.16
N GLN A 430 -33.96 -18.91 -29.84
CA GLN A 430 -33.90 -20.01 -28.88
C GLN A 430 -35.18 -20.88 -28.92
N THR A 431 -36.34 -20.26 -29.17
CA THR A 431 -37.61 -20.98 -29.39
C THR A 431 -37.60 -21.74 -30.71
N GLN A 432 -37.06 -21.17 -31.79
CA GLN A 432 -36.90 -21.87 -33.07
C GLN A 432 -35.94 -23.06 -32.95
N GLN A 433 -34.78 -22.89 -32.34
CA GLN A 433 -33.82 -23.99 -32.14
C GLN A 433 -34.42 -25.15 -31.34
N SER A 434 -35.18 -24.87 -30.27
CA SER A 434 -35.85 -25.91 -29.48
C SER A 434 -36.99 -26.60 -30.24
N GLN A 435 -37.77 -25.86 -31.04
CA GLN A 435 -38.78 -26.46 -31.93
C GLN A 435 -38.15 -27.32 -33.03
N GLN A 436 -37.03 -26.88 -33.61
CA GLN A 436 -36.31 -27.60 -34.66
C GLN A 436 -35.72 -28.93 -34.13
N PHE A 437 -35.16 -28.91 -32.91
CA PHE A 437 -34.71 -30.10 -32.19
C PHE A 437 -35.86 -31.08 -31.87
N VAL A 438 -37.04 -30.59 -31.50
CA VAL A 438 -38.22 -31.43 -31.29
C VAL A 438 -38.72 -32.05 -32.60
N LEU A 439 -38.77 -31.29 -33.69
CA LEU A 439 -39.15 -31.77 -35.02
C LEU A 439 -38.19 -32.86 -35.53
N GLU A 440 -36.89 -32.70 -35.34
CA GLU A 440 -35.86 -33.68 -35.71
C GLU A 440 -35.95 -34.97 -34.85
N ARG A 441 -36.36 -34.84 -33.59
CA ARG A 441 -36.65 -35.99 -32.70
C ARG A 441 -37.95 -36.71 -33.09
N MET A 442 -38.97 -35.98 -33.53
CA MET A 442 -40.22 -36.57 -34.01
C MET A 442 -40.06 -37.23 -35.37
N SER A 443 -39.30 -36.66 -36.31
CA SER A 443 -39.03 -37.28 -37.61
C SER A 443 -38.23 -38.57 -37.45
N SER A 444 -37.19 -38.58 -36.59
CA SER A 444 -36.42 -39.79 -36.29
C SER A 444 -37.21 -40.88 -35.54
N GLN A 445 -38.24 -40.53 -34.74
CA GLN A 445 -39.19 -41.52 -34.23
C GLN A 445 -40.17 -42.02 -35.31
N GLY A 446 -40.67 -41.13 -36.18
CA GLY A 446 -41.55 -41.50 -37.29
C GLY A 446 -40.89 -42.47 -38.27
N SER A 447 -39.62 -42.24 -38.62
CA SER A 447 -38.83 -43.16 -39.44
C SER A 447 -38.70 -44.55 -38.82
N ARG A 448 -38.43 -44.63 -37.50
CA ARG A 448 -38.32 -45.92 -36.78
C ARG A 448 -39.64 -46.67 -36.72
N LEU A 449 -40.77 -45.96 -36.61
CA LEU A 449 -42.10 -46.59 -36.64
C LEU A 449 -42.43 -47.10 -38.05
N ALA A 450 -42.13 -46.34 -39.10
CA ALA A 450 -42.32 -46.77 -40.49
C ALA A 450 -41.37 -47.90 -40.93
N GLU A 451 -40.23 -48.06 -40.26
CA GLU A 451 -39.31 -49.19 -40.44
C GLU A 451 -39.83 -50.46 -39.73
N ASN A 452 -40.42 -50.31 -38.54
CA ASN A 452 -41.07 -51.42 -37.82
C ASN A 452 -42.34 -51.94 -38.56
N ASP A 453 -43.15 -51.05 -39.13
CA ASP A 453 -44.38 -51.40 -39.85
C ASP A 453 -44.11 -52.15 -41.17
N ARG A 454 -42.86 -52.15 -41.66
CA ARG A 454 -42.40 -52.97 -42.80
C ARG A 454 -41.77 -54.30 -42.38
N GLY A 455 -41.58 -54.53 -41.08
CA GLY A 455 -41.01 -55.76 -40.53
C GLY A 455 -42.03 -56.82 -40.10
N SER A 456 -43.34 -56.53 -40.18
CA SER A 456 -44.39 -57.36 -39.59
C SER A 456 -44.88 -58.55 -40.46
N ASP A 457 -44.45 -58.66 -41.72
CA ASP A 457 -44.89 -59.70 -42.66
C ASP A 457 -43.83 -60.81 -42.83
N SER A 458 -43.39 -61.47 -41.73
CA SER A 458 -42.43 -62.59 -41.82
C SER A 458 -42.29 -63.44 -40.54
N TYR A 459 -43.01 -64.57 -40.53
CA TYR A 459 -42.81 -65.80 -39.72
C TYR A 459 -43.41 -65.92 -38.29
N ASP A 460 -44.52 -66.66 -38.32
CA ASP A 460 -45.21 -67.44 -37.30
C ASP A 460 -44.38 -68.47 -36.50
N LEU A 461 -44.99 -68.88 -35.37
CA LEU A 461 -44.98 -70.22 -34.75
C LEU A 461 -43.64 -70.90 -34.39
N GLU A 462 -43.40 -71.09 -33.08
CA GLU A 462 -43.64 -72.39 -32.42
C GLU A 462 -43.39 -72.33 -30.90
N ALA A 463 -44.29 -72.93 -30.10
CA ALA A 463 -44.09 -73.14 -28.67
C ALA A 463 -44.85 -74.39 -28.18
N ASN A 464 -44.18 -75.55 -28.14
CA ASN A 464 -44.58 -76.66 -27.26
C ASN A 464 -43.54 -77.81 -27.19
N ARG A 465 -42.69 -77.83 -26.14
CA ARG A 465 -42.72 -78.89 -25.11
C ARG A 465 -41.68 -78.70 -24.00
N VAL A 466 -42.03 -79.24 -22.83
CA VAL A 466 -41.26 -79.28 -21.57
C VAL A 466 -40.41 -80.56 -21.50
N GLY A 467 -39.23 -80.53 -20.88
CA GLY A 467 -38.52 -81.76 -20.48
C GLY A 467 -37.04 -81.67 -20.03
N GLU A 468 -36.82 -81.36 -18.75
CA GLU A 468 -35.79 -81.93 -17.84
C GLU A 468 -34.24 -81.75 -17.97
N THR A 469 -33.61 -81.80 -16.77
CA THR A 469 -32.18 -82.07 -16.40
C THR A 469 -31.10 -80.97 -16.39
N ILE A 470 -30.17 -81.12 -15.43
CA ILE A 470 -29.26 -80.16 -14.77
C ILE A 470 -28.00 -80.99 -14.38
N PRO A 471 -26.72 -80.57 -14.60
CA PRO A 471 -26.05 -79.62 -13.68
C PRO A 471 -24.78 -78.82 -14.15
N HIS A 472 -24.34 -77.92 -13.25
CA HIS A 472 -22.95 -77.49 -12.94
C HIS A 472 -22.09 -76.58 -13.87
N GLY A 473 -21.36 -75.65 -13.22
CA GLY A 473 -20.29 -74.79 -13.76
C GLY A 473 -20.66 -73.29 -13.76
N ASP A 474 -20.63 -72.57 -12.64
CA ASP A 474 -19.47 -71.76 -12.14
C ASP A 474 -18.83 -70.81 -13.19
N ASP A 475 -18.56 -69.53 -12.93
CA ASP A 475 -18.52 -68.80 -11.65
C ASP A 475 -18.71 -67.26 -11.82
N SER A 476 -19.26 -66.61 -10.77
CA SER A 476 -19.03 -65.24 -10.26
C SER A 476 -18.93 -63.96 -11.15
N ARG A 477 -19.44 -62.77 -10.73
CA ARG A 477 -20.39 -62.43 -9.63
C ARG A 477 -20.87 -60.96 -9.67
N THR A 478 -22.14 -60.76 -9.31
CA THR A 478 -22.78 -59.62 -8.58
C THR A 478 -22.63 -58.15 -9.02
N VAL A 479 -23.81 -57.59 -9.34
CA VAL A 479 -24.25 -56.21 -9.01
C VAL A 479 -24.99 -56.21 -7.66
N VAL A 480 -24.85 -55.17 -6.83
CA VAL A 480 -25.86 -54.69 -5.85
C VAL A 480 -25.70 -53.15 -5.76
N ASN A 481 -26.61 -52.26 -6.14
CA ASN A 481 -28.03 -51.96 -5.82
C ASN A 481 -28.30 -51.10 -4.54
N ILE A 482 -28.70 -49.86 -4.84
CA ILE A 482 -29.64 -48.92 -4.17
C ILE A 482 -30.32 -49.37 -2.86
N ALA A 483 -30.39 -48.45 -1.89
CA ALA A 483 -31.53 -48.34 -0.96
C ALA A 483 -31.84 -46.88 -0.56
N THR A 484 -33.12 -46.51 -0.61
CA THR A 484 -33.70 -45.24 -0.12
C THR A 484 -34.89 -45.54 0.80
N ALA A 485 -34.90 -45.00 2.02
CA ALA A 485 -36.11 -44.73 2.83
C ALA A 485 -35.71 -43.86 4.06
N THR A 486 -36.16 -42.60 4.19
CA THR A 486 -37.42 -42.06 4.77
C THR A 486 -37.40 -41.83 6.29
N GLN A 487 -37.78 -40.59 6.67
CA GLN A 487 -38.55 -40.21 7.88
C GLN A 487 -37.85 -39.78 9.21
N GLU A 488 -37.65 -38.46 9.33
CA GLU A 488 -38.30 -37.56 10.32
C GLU A 488 -38.05 -37.70 11.86
N ARG A 489 -37.60 -36.56 12.43
CA ARG A 489 -38.09 -35.85 13.66
C ARG A 489 -37.15 -35.72 14.88
N ASP A 490 -36.96 -34.45 15.27
CA ASP A 490 -36.61 -33.83 16.57
C ASP A 490 -35.69 -34.54 17.60
N THR A 491 -34.62 -33.85 18.05
CA THR A 491 -34.66 -33.01 19.28
C THR A 491 -33.29 -32.40 19.69
N THR A 492 -33.35 -31.18 20.26
CA THR A 492 -32.43 -30.54 21.25
C THR A 492 -30.89 -30.53 21.11
N LYS A 493 -30.37 -29.29 21.08
CA LYS A 493 -29.30 -28.71 21.93
C LYS A 493 -28.09 -29.58 22.35
N ALA A 494 -26.93 -29.22 21.80
CA ALA A 494 -25.80 -28.68 22.58
C ALA A 494 -25.05 -27.64 21.73
#